data_AF-A0A713UUM2-F1
#
_entry.id   AF-A0A713UUM2-F1
#
_cell.length_a   1.000
_cell.length_b   1.000
_cell.length_c   1.000
_cell.angle_alpha   90.00
_cell.angle_beta   90.00
_cell.angle_gamma   90.00
#
_symmetry.space_group_name_H-M   'P 1'
#
loop_
_entity.id
_entity.type
_entity.pdbx_description
1 polymer ?
#
loop_
_entity_poly.entity_id
_entity_poly.type
_entity_poly.pdbx_seq_one_letter_code
_entity_poly.pdbx_strand_id
1 'polypeptide(L)'
;MTDVLKTVTDRFCLYSNARKGRQNGRQYVLSAVKTMLESKETQEGLRLGELFGYYGHGRRQLTGKLEVPETSVIMVEGRPVVIDNVPACRTVAISVDDNGIVTHTQEILNTEPGKIVAAMIESRAGGWSWATGGRESGKIAVTTSFHGVDYVTTPNYISLDHPASAGMFESADSKSLLAESLAAHGYSDESVQAVISHYGKMAELEMMVEATERTAELETALLESQGRHLEAMAKIADAEARIALLEETAGIRDDVLAAMQDELDNLPIFVSAAQKDAFRLKEPGDAKIVATLFESLIKVGARNLPVTKKIKEVPQAANVQAPRETSIITFNNSINPFK
;
A
#
# COMPACT_ATOMS: atom_id res chain seq x y z
N MET A 1 -12.68 43.08 13.96
CA MET A 1 -11.24 42.78 14.12
C MET A 1 -11.15 41.74 15.21
N THR A 2 -10.80 40.50 14.87
CA THR A 2 -10.50 39.47 15.88
C THR A 2 -9.26 39.95 16.62
N ASP A 3 -9.37 40.17 17.93
CA ASP A 3 -8.26 40.60 18.76
C ASP A 3 -7.21 39.47 18.80
N VAL A 4 -5.96 39.80 18.46
CA VAL A 4 -4.85 38.84 18.32
C VAL A 4 -3.93 39.02 19.52
N LEU A 5 -3.71 37.94 20.28
CA LEU A 5 -2.84 37.96 21.46
C LEU A 5 -1.36 38.07 21.07
N LYS A 6 -0.94 37.26 20.09
CA LYS A 6 0.45 37.19 19.60
C LYS A 6 0.52 36.50 18.25
N THR A 7 1.57 36.80 17.51
CA THR A 7 1.95 36.11 16.28
C THR A 7 3.16 35.24 16.54
N VAL A 8 3.12 33.99 16.11
CA VAL A 8 4.17 33.00 16.35
C VAL A 8 4.59 32.37 15.04
N THR A 9 5.88 32.43 14.72
CA THR A 9 6.48 31.70 13.60
C THR A 9 7.27 30.52 14.16
N ASP A 10 7.08 29.36 13.55
CA ASP A 10 7.77 28.14 13.94
C ASP A 10 8.10 27.29 12.71
N ARG A 11 9.03 26.35 12.89
CA ARG A 11 9.55 25.49 11.84
C ARG A 11 9.65 24.05 12.30
N PHE A 12 9.35 23.14 11.40
CA PHE A 12 9.60 21.71 11.59
C PHE A 12 10.09 21.05 10.31
N CYS A 13 10.75 19.89 10.43
CA CYS A 13 11.24 19.14 9.27
C CYS A 13 10.41 17.88 9.06
N LEU A 14 10.00 17.64 7.81
CA LEU A 14 9.22 16.47 7.40
C LEU A 14 9.98 15.15 7.53
N TYR A 15 11.32 15.20 7.45
CA TYR A 15 12.18 14.02 7.41
C TYR A 15 12.98 13.79 8.68
N SER A 16 13.28 14.86 9.40
CA SER A 16 14.16 14.85 10.56
C SER A 16 13.39 15.37 11.76
N ASN A 17 13.27 14.53 12.77
CA ASN A 17 12.40 14.82 13.88
C ASN A 17 13.07 14.25 15.14
N ALA A 18 13.13 15.03 16.21
CA ALA A 18 14.04 14.75 17.33
C ALA A 18 13.70 13.47 18.11
N ARG A 19 12.46 12.99 18.02
CA ARG A 19 12.02 11.72 18.64
C ARG A 19 12.31 10.54 17.71
N LYS A 20 12.90 9.45 18.21
CA LYS A 20 13.20 8.25 17.40
C LYS A 20 12.22 7.07 17.63
N GLY A 21 11.35 7.14 18.64
CA GLY A 21 10.54 5.99 19.09
C GLY A 21 9.01 6.15 19.06
N ARG A 22 8.46 7.33 19.35
CA ARG A 22 7.01 7.63 19.41
C ARG A 22 6.62 8.60 18.29
N GLN A 23 6.54 8.11 17.06
CA GLN A 23 6.17 8.93 15.90
C GLN A 23 5.21 8.16 14.99
N ASN A 24 4.32 8.89 14.33
CA ASN A 24 3.43 8.32 13.32
C ASN A 24 4.17 7.84 12.04
N GLY A 25 5.48 8.08 11.93
CA GLY A 25 6.33 7.48 10.89
C GLY A 25 5.97 7.82 9.44
N ARG A 26 5.04 8.78 9.23
CA ARG A 26 4.60 9.20 7.90
C ARG A 26 5.73 9.89 7.14
N GLN A 27 5.97 9.39 5.95
CA GLN A 27 6.91 9.91 4.97
C GLN A 27 6.14 10.74 3.96
N TYR A 28 6.11 12.05 4.21
CA TYR A 28 5.43 12.98 3.33
C TYR A 28 6.17 13.12 1.99
N VAL A 29 5.41 13.01 0.90
CA VAL A 29 5.92 13.26 -0.44
C VAL A 29 6.08 14.78 -0.64
N LEU A 30 7.32 15.28 -0.76
CA LEU A 30 7.60 16.73 -0.81
C LEU A 30 6.82 17.46 -1.90
N SER A 31 6.77 16.86 -3.09
CA SER A 31 6.08 17.44 -4.23
C SER A 31 4.58 17.56 -3.96
N ALA A 32 3.99 16.61 -3.23
CA ALA A 32 2.58 16.67 -2.82
C ALA A 32 2.35 17.78 -1.79
N VAL A 33 3.26 17.93 -0.82
CA VAL A 33 3.18 19.04 0.17
C VAL A 33 3.30 20.39 -0.53
N LYS A 34 4.29 20.58 -1.41
CA LYS A 34 4.43 21.82 -2.20
C LYS A 34 3.19 22.13 -3.01
N THR A 35 2.70 21.15 -3.77
CA THR A 35 1.50 21.30 -4.60
C THR A 35 0.27 21.65 -3.76
N MET A 36 0.12 21.02 -2.59
CA MET A 36 -0.96 21.34 -1.65
C MET A 36 -0.86 22.78 -1.15
N LEU A 37 0.31 23.21 -0.67
CA LEU A 37 0.49 24.56 -0.14
C LEU A 37 0.31 25.64 -1.22
N GLU A 38 0.73 25.37 -2.45
CA GLU A 38 0.58 26.27 -3.62
C GLU A 38 -0.83 26.20 -4.25
N SER A 39 -1.70 25.30 -3.79
CA SER A 39 -3.05 25.15 -4.33
C SER A 39 -3.88 26.43 -4.15
N LYS A 40 -4.79 26.69 -5.10
CA LYS A 40 -5.68 27.86 -5.05
C LYS A 40 -6.50 27.91 -3.77
N GLU A 41 -6.99 26.76 -3.32
CA GLU A 41 -7.78 26.61 -2.09
C GLU A 41 -6.96 26.99 -0.85
N THR A 42 -5.73 26.50 -0.74
CA THR A 42 -4.86 26.85 0.40
C THR A 42 -4.47 28.34 0.37
N GLN A 43 -4.10 28.86 -0.80
CA GLN A 43 -3.75 30.28 -0.96
C GLN A 43 -4.95 31.20 -0.69
N GLU A 44 -6.15 30.80 -1.08
CA GLU A 44 -7.38 31.51 -0.77
C GLU A 44 -7.69 31.47 0.72
N GLY A 45 -7.61 30.31 1.37
CA GLY A 45 -7.81 30.16 2.81
C GLY A 45 -6.81 30.99 3.64
N LEU A 46 -5.55 31.08 3.20
CA LEU A 46 -4.55 31.96 3.82
C LEU A 46 -4.93 33.43 3.67
N ARG A 47 -5.37 33.84 2.47
CA ARG A 47 -5.76 35.22 2.16
C ARG A 47 -7.02 35.64 2.92
N LEU A 48 -7.99 34.73 3.07
CA LEU A 48 -9.25 34.96 3.77
C LEU A 48 -9.12 34.77 5.29
N GLY A 49 -8.06 34.12 5.76
CA GLY A 49 -7.83 33.85 7.19
C GLY A 49 -8.75 32.76 7.74
N GLU A 50 -9.16 31.81 6.89
CA GLU A 50 -10.12 30.74 7.20
C GLU A 50 -9.44 29.46 7.73
N LEU A 51 -8.11 29.40 7.66
CA LEU A 51 -7.32 28.24 8.09
C LEU A 51 -7.12 28.26 9.61
N PHE A 52 -8.19 27.89 10.33
CA PHE A 52 -8.21 27.86 11.78
C PHE A 52 -7.48 26.66 12.38
N GLY A 53 -6.90 26.89 13.56
CA GLY A 53 -6.30 25.89 14.41
C GLY A 53 -6.97 25.84 15.79
N TYR A 54 -6.94 24.66 16.39
CA TYR A 54 -7.59 24.38 17.67
C TYR A 54 -6.59 23.99 18.76
N TYR A 55 -7.03 24.10 20.01
CA TYR A 55 -6.34 23.52 21.15
C TYR A 55 -6.61 22.01 21.19
N GLY A 56 -5.63 21.23 20.76
CA GLY A 56 -5.72 19.78 20.56
C GLY A 56 -6.43 19.35 19.27
N HIS A 57 -6.27 18.08 18.90
CA HIS A 57 -6.97 17.47 17.75
C HIS A 57 -8.42 17.07 18.05
N GLY A 58 -8.83 17.09 19.33
CA GLY A 58 -10.10 16.54 19.78
C GLY A 58 -11.31 17.06 19.01
N ARG A 59 -11.33 18.35 18.62
CA ARG A 59 -12.45 18.91 17.84
C ARG A 59 -12.58 18.30 16.44
N ARG A 60 -11.45 18.10 15.75
CA ARG A 60 -11.43 17.46 14.42
C ARG A 60 -11.80 15.98 14.51
N GLN A 61 -11.30 15.29 15.54
CA GLN A 61 -11.61 13.87 15.78
C GLN A 61 -13.07 13.65 16.16
N LEU A 62 -13.62 14.45 17.07
CA LEU A 62 -15.01 14.35 17.53
C LEU A 62 -16.02 14.63 16.40
N THR A 63 -15.68 15.53 15.48
CA THR A 63 -16.55 15.87 14.35
C THR A 63 -16.31 14.98 13.13
N GLY A 64 -15.19 14.25 13.09
CA GLY A 64 -14.74 13.51 11.91
C GLY A 64 -14.43 14.41 10.71
N LYS A 65 -14.19 15.71 10.94
CA LYS A 65 -14.01 16.71 9.89
C LYS A 65 -12.69 17.43 10.06
N LEU A 66 -12.02 17.69 8.94
CA LEU A 66 -10.88 18.58 8.90
C LEU A 66 -11.36 20.02 9.04
N GLU A 67 -12.35 20.46 8.27
CA GLU A 67 -13.02 21.75 8.49
C GLU A 67 -14.09 21.62 9.57
N VAL A 68 -13.83 22.22 10.72
CA VAL A 68 -14.72 22.11 11.88
C VAL A 68 -15.72 23.27 11.84
N PRO A 69 -17.05 22.99 11.75
CA PRO A 69 -18.05 24.04 11.75
C PRO A 69 -18.13 24.71 13.13
N GLU A 70 -18.58 25.96 13.19
CA GLU A 70 -18.64 26.75 14.43
C GLU A 70 -19.37 26.02 15.57
N THR A 71 -20.46 25.33 15.25
CA THR A 71 -21.21 24.49 16.19
C THR A 71 -21.30 23.08 15.64
N SER A 72 -21.07 22.07 16.49
CA SER A 72 -21.25 20.67 16.16
C SER A 72 -22.12 19.97 17.18
N VAL A 73 -22.89 18.97 16.74
CA VAL A 73 -23.62 18.08 17.64
C VAL A 73 -22.86 16.76 17.70
N ILE A 74 -22.40 16.39 18.88
CA ILE A 74 -21.69 15.13 19.13
C ILE A 74 -22.52 14.25 20.05
N MET A 75 -22.39 12.94 19.90
CA MET A 75 -23.07 11.98 20.78
C MET A 75 -22.15 11.62 21.95
N VAL A 76 -22.52 12.02 23.16
CA VAL A 76 -21.79 11.67 24.39
C VAL A 76 -22.71 10.74 25.20
N GLU A 77 -22.28 9.49 25.41
CA GLU A 77 -23.07 8.48 26.13
C GLU A 77 -24.51 8.30 25.59
N GLY A 78 -24.66 8.38 24.26
CA GLY A 78 -25.95 8.26 23.59
C GLY A 78 -26.85 9.50 23.67
N ARG A 79 -26.35 10.62 24.23
CA ARG A 79 -27.07 11.91 24.26
C ARG A 79 -26.44 12.92 23.29
N PRO A 80 -27.25 13.66 22.50
CA PRO A 80 -26.73 14.73 21.66
C PRO A 80 -26.29 15.91 22.54
N VAL A 81 -25.02 16.28 22.42
CA VAL A 81 -24.42 17.44 23.07
C VAL A 81 -23.97 18.41 21.99
N VAL A 82 -24.43 19.66 22.11
CA VAL A 82 -24.00 20.75 21.25
C VAL A 82 -22.68 21.29 21.78
N ILE A 83 -21.68 21.38 20.92
CA ILE A 83 -20.37 21.94 21.23
C ILE A 83 -20.08 23.14 20.32
N ASP A 84 -19.56 24.21 20.93
CA ASP A 84 -19.01 25.35 20.20
C ASP A 84 -17.52 25.13 19.95
N ASN A 85 -17.14 25.22 18.68
CA ASN A 85 -15.79 25.01 18.20
C ASN A 85 -15.09 26.36 18.08
N VAL A 86 -14.62 26.85 19.22
CA VAL A 86 -13.88 28.11 19.28
C VAL A 86 -12.44 27.88 18.82
N PRO A 87 -11.96 28.57 17.77
CA PRO A 87 -10.58 28.45 17.31
C PRO A 87 -9.61 29.10 18.30
N ALA A 88 -8.40 28.53 18.39
CA ALA A 88 -7.31 29.04 19.22
C ALA A 88 -6.36 29.94 18.42
N CYS A 89 -6.15 29.61 17.15
CA CYS A 89 -5.27 30.35 16.25
C CYS A 89 -5.78 30.30 14.81
N ARG A 90 -5.15 31.09 13.93
CA ARG A 90 -5.28 30.96 12.48
C ARG A 90 -3.91 30.99 11.82
N THR A 91 -3.76 30.22 10.75
CA THR A 91 -2.55 30.24 9.93
C THR A 91 -2.60 31.42 8.96
N VAL A 92 -1.57 32.27 9.00
CA VAL A 92 -1.45 33.45 8.13
C VAL A 92 -0.36 33.31 7.07
N ALA A 93 0.61 32.41 7.30
CA ALA A 93 1.60 32.07 6.31
C ALA A 93 2.09 30.64 6.53
N ILE A 94 2.36 29.92 5.44
CA ILE A 94 3.00 28.60 5.48
C ILE A 94 3.76 28.36 4.18
N SER A 95 4.94 27.74 4.28
CA SER A 95 5.79 27.40 3.13
C SER A 95 6.65 26.18 3.45
N VAL A 96 7.17 25.52 2.42
CA VAL A 96 8.11 24.40 2.56
C VAL A 96 9.28 24.57 1.61
N ASP A 97 10.51 24.33 2.09
CA ASP A 97 11.71 24.40 1.28
C ASP A 97 12.07 23.04 0.62
N ASP A 98 13.14 23.02 -0.18
CA ASP A 98 13.64 21.82 -0.85
C ASP A 98 14.18 20.75 0.12
N ASN A 99 14.49 21.14 1.36
CA ASN A 99 14.98 20.24 2.41
C ASN A 99 13.85 19.66 3.25
N GLY A 100 12.58 19.97 2.93
CA GLY A 100 11.42 19.55 3.70
C GLY A 100 11.27 20.27 5.03
N ILE A 101 11.84 21.47 5.17
CA ILE A 101 11.59 22.35 6.31
C ILE A 101 10.32 23.14 6.02
N VAL A 102 9.29 22.90 6.82
CA VAL A 102 8.05 23.67 6.80
C VAL A 102 8.20 24.84 7.75
N THR A 103 7.96 26.05 7.25
CA THR A 103 7.89 27.28 8.05
C THR A 103 6.46 27.78 8.05
N HIS A 104 5.87 27.99 9.22
CA HIS A 104 4.50 28.47 9.36
C HIS A 104 4.40 29.61 10.36
N THR A 105 3.42 30.50 10.17
CA THR A 105 3.11 31.61 11.05
C THR A 105 1.65 31.56 11.45
N GLN A 106 1.42 31.63 12.76
CA GLN A 106 0.11 31.54 13.39
C GLN A 106 -0.20 32.84 14.13
N GLU A 107 -1.42 33.34 14.00
CA GLU A 107 -1.96 34.37 14.88
C GLU A 107 -2.79 33.70 15.97
N ILE A 108 -2.39 33.87 17.22
CA ILE A 108 -3.12 33.37 18.39
C ILE A 108 -4.27 34.32 18.69
N LEU A 109 -5.49 33.81 18.69
CA LEU A 109 -6.70 34.61 18.86
C LEU A 109 -6.92 34.91 20.35
N ASN A 110 -7.51 36.07 20.67
CA ASN A 110 -7.98 36.38 22.02
C ASN A 110 -9.30 35.66 22.31
N THR A 111 -9.21 34.34 22.35
CA THR A 111 -10.28 33.41 22.75
C THR A 111 -9.80 32.63 23.97
N GLU A 112 -10.72 32.00 24.68
CA GLU A 112 -10.37 31.11 25.80
C GLU A 112 -9.33 30.04 25.41
N PRO A 113 -9.52 29.25 24.33
CA PRO A 113 -8.48 28.30 23.90
C PRO A 113 -7.22 28.99 23.38
N GLY A 114 -7.31 30.20 22.81
CA GLY A 114 -6.15 30.96 22.39
C GLY A 114 -5.26 31.41 23.55
N LYS A 115 -5.84 31.81 24.69
CA LYS A 115 -5.09 32.13 25.92
C LYS A 115 -4.36 30.91 26.48
N ILE A 116 -5.02 29.74 26.46
CA ILE A 116 -4.39 28.48 26.87
C ILE A 116 -3.19 28.18 25.97
N VAL A 117 -3.35 28.27 24.64
CA VAL A 117 -2.25 28.05 23.68
C VAL A 117 -1.13 29.07 23.86
N ALA A 118 -1.44 30.35 24.09
CA ALA A 118 -0.44 31.37 24.39
C ALA A 118 0.41 30.99 25.60
N ALA A 119 -0.25 30.57 26.70
CA ALA A 119 0.40 30.16 27.93
C ALA A 119 1.25 28.89 27.75
N MET A 120 0.79 27.95 26.93
CA MET A 120 1.55 26.74 26.62
C MET A 120 2.81 27.02 25.79
N ILE A 121 2.72 27.90 24.79
CA ILE A 121 3.88 28.33 24.00
C ILE A 121 4.94 28.97 24.91
N GLU A 122 4.51 29.80 25.86
CA GLU A 122 5.41 30.49 26.81
C GLU A 122 6.09 29.54 27.79
N SER A 123 5.34 28.54 28.27
CA SER A 123 5.87 27.48 29.12
C SER A 123 6.60 26.37 28.34
N ARG A 124 6.66 26.48 27.01
CA ARG A 124 7.23 25.48 26.08
C ARG A 124 6.58 24.09 26.22
N ALA A 125 5.31 24.07 26.62
CA ALA A 125 4.50 22.87 26.70
C ALA A 125 3.80 22.60 25.36
N GLY A 126 3.79 21.34 24.92
CA GLY A 126 3.14 20.93 23.67
C GLY A 126 3.83 21.48 22.43
N GLY A 127 3.21 21.33 21.26
CA GLY A 127 3.72 21.87 20.00
C GLY A 127 2.71 21.79 18.86
N TRP A 128 3.18 22.06 17.65
CA TRP A 128 2.32 22.19 16.47
C TRP A 128 2.02 20.85 15.80
N SER A 129 0.81 20.73 15.26
CA SER A 129 0.40 19.64 14.38
C SER A 129 -0.50 20.19 13.29
N TRP A 130 -0.08 20.04 12.03
CA TRP A 130 -0.89 20.48 10.90
C TRP A 130 -2.07 19.55 10.63
N ALA A 131 -3.18 20.12 10.15
CA ALA A 131 -4.34 19.37 9.70
C ALA A 131 -4.29 19.25 8.17
N THR A 132 -4.00 18.06 7.67
CA THR A 132 -3.91 17.79 6.23
C THR A 132 -4.84 16.66 5.81
N GLY A 133 -5.58 16.86 4.72
CA GLY A 133 -6.25 15.79 4.00
C GLY A 133 -5.30 15.10 3.04
N GLY A 134 -5.59 13.85 2.67
CA GLY A 134 -4.76 13.11 1.74
C GLY A 134 -5.04 11.62 1.73
N ARG A 135 -4.19 10.90 1.01
CA ARG A 135 -4.16 9.44 1.03
C ARG A 135 -2.86 8.98 1.67
N GLU A 136 -2.96 7.93 2.46
CA GLU A 136 -1.81 7.26 3.05
C GLU A 136 -1.74 5.86 2.46
N SER A 137 -0.55 5.46 2.03
CA SER A 137 -0.26 4.12 1.52
C SER A 137 0.93 3.57 2.28
N GLY A 138 0.65 2.75 3.29
CA GLY A 138 1.64 2.36 4.28
C GLY A 138 2.25 3.59 4.94
N LYS A 139 3.57 3.73 4.88
CA LYS A 139 4.29 4.87 5.46
C LYS A 139 4.27 6.12 4.57
N ILE A 140 3.84 6.04 3.32
CA ILE A 140 3.90 7.17 2.39
C ILE A 140 2.63 8.00 2.54
N ALA A 141 2.79 9.26 2.92
CA ALA A 141 1.69 10.22 3.03
C ALA A 141 1.68 11.17 1.83
N VAL A 142 0.58 11.15 1.07
CA VAL A 142 0.33 12.04 -0.07
C VAL A 142 -0.77 13.02 0.31
N THR A 143 -0.36 14.24 0.66
CA THR A 143 -1.27 15.31 1.08
C THR A 143 -1.95 15.98 -0.10
N THR A 144 -3.23 16.33 0.05
CA THR A 144 -4.04 16.95 -1.00
C THR A 144 -4.70 18.26 -0.58
N SER A 145 -4.94 18.48 0.72
CA SER A 145 -5.57 19.70 1.22
C SER A 145 -5.06 20.09 2.60
N PHE A 146 -4.99 21.39 2.89
CA PHE A 146 -4.48 21.96 4.13
C PHE A 146 -5.57 22.73 4.87
N HIS A 147 -5.71 22.48 6.18
CA HIS A 147 -6.86 22.92 7.00
C HIS A 147 -6.44 23.68 8.26
N GLY A 148 -5.22 24.23 8.27
CA GLY A 148 -4.65 24.94 9.41
C GLY A 148 -3.73 24.09 10.29
N VAL A 149 -3.34 24.65 11.43
CA VAL A 149 -2.38 24.03 12.37
C VAL A 149 -2.92 24.09 13.79
N ASP A 150 -3.11 22.93 14.40
CA ASP A 150 -3.53 22.80 15.80
C ASP A 150 -2.31 22.85 16.74
N TYR A 151 -2.54 23.27 17.99
CA TYR A 151 -1.55 23.20 19.05
C TYR A 151 -1.90 22.06 20.01
N VAL A 152 -1.04 21.03 20.04
CA VAL A 152 -1.34 19.73 20.63
C VAL A 152 -0.36 19.39 21.74
N THR A 153 -0.74 18.43 22.58
CA THR A 153 0.08 18.03 23.73
C THR A 153 1.27 17.19 23.31
N THR A 154 1.05 16.32 22.32
CA THR A 154 2.05 15.41 21.77
C THR A 154 2.20 15.71 20.28
N PRO A 155 3.05 16.69 19.92
CA PRO A 155 3.18 17.07 18.53
C PRO A 155 3.86 15.98 17.73
N ASN A 156 3.33 15.74 16.53
CA ASN A 156 3.91 14.84 15.53
C ASN A 156 5.31 15.30 15.13
N TYR A 157 5.55 16.60 15.12
CA TYR A 157 6.85 17.20 14.79
C TYR A 157 7.41 18.04 15.92
N ILE A 158 8.72 17.91 16.13
CA ILE A 158 9.43 18.75 17.09
C ILE A 158 9.82 20.03 16.38
N SER A 159 9.44 21.14 17.00
CA SER A 159 9.84 22.46 16.57
C SER A 159 11.37 22.56 16.54
N LEU A 160 11.90 23.08 15.44
CA LEU A 160 13.32 23.40 15.28
C LEU A 160 13.73 24.62 16.12
N ASP A 161 12.77 25.51 16.39
CA ASP A 161 12.98 26.76 17.12
C ASP A 161 12.73 26.61 18.63
N HIS A 162 11.88 25.63 19.02
CA HIS A 162 11.44 25.35 20.38
C HIS A 162 11.43 23.82 20.65
N PRO A 163 12.60 23.16 20.70
CA PRO A 163 12.72 21.69 20.75
C PRO A 163 12.21 21.03 22.06
N ALA A 164 11.68 21.82 22.99
CA ALA A 164 11.24 21.40 24.32
C ALA A 164 9.83 20.76 24.32
N SER A 165 9.09 20.84 23.21
CA SER A 165 7.69 20.42 23.05
C SER A 165 7.40 18.92 23.24
N ALA A 166 8.44 18.10 23.39
CA ALA A 166 8.42 16.67 23.12
C ALA A 166 8.43 15.76 24.36
N GLY A 167 7.76 16.13 25.46
CA GLY A 167 7.70 15.28 26.68
C GLY A 167 7.96 16.01 28.00
N MET A 168 7.99 17.34 28.00
CA MET A 168 8.31 18.13 29.19
C MET A 168 7.30 17.99 30.35
N PHE A 169 6.05 17.61 30.08
CA PHE A 169 5.01 17.55 31.12
C PHE A 169 5.16 16.38 32.13
N GLU A 170 6.07 15.44 31.90
CA GLU A 170 6.42 14.42 32.90
C GLU A 170 7.19 15.01 34.10
N SER A 171 7.76 16.22 33.95
CA SER A 171 8.45 16.93 35.03
C SER A 171 7.52 17.83 35.83
N ALA A 172 7.70 17.87 37.15
CA ALA A 172 7.00 18.81 38.04
C ALA A 172 7.27 20.27 37.63
N ASP A 173 8.49 20.56 37.20
CA ASP A 173 8.93 21.91 36.80
C ASP A 173 8.12 22.45 35.61
N SER A 174 7.79 21.61 34.63
CA SER A 174 7.01 22.06 33.46
C SER A 174 5.56 22.34 33.79
N LYS A 175 4.99 21.63 34.77
CA LYS A 175 3.64 21.92 35.29
C LYS A 175 3.60 23.26 36.02
N SER A 176 4.65 23.56 36.78
CA SER A 176 4.79 24.86 37.46
C SER A 176 4.92 26.01 36.47
N LEU A 177 5.74 25.87 35.42
CA LEU A 177 5.88 26.89 34.38
C LEU A 177 4.56 27.15 33.63
N LEU A 178 3.80 26.09 33.34
CA LEU A 178 2.47 26.25 32.74
C LEU A 178 1.50 26.95 33.71
N ALA A 179 1.53 26.60 34.99
CA ALA A 179 0.69 27.22 36.01
C ALA A 179 0.97 28.73 36.15
N GLU A 180 2.25 29.11 36.21
CA GLU A 180 2.69 30.51 36.26
C GLU A 180 2.23 31.28 35.02
N SER A 181 2.38 30.67 33.84
CA SER A 181 1.97 31.27 32.57
C SER A 181 0.45 31.47 32.46
N LEU A 182 -0.34 30.48 32.91
CA LEU A 182 -1.81 30.60 32.96
C LEU A 182 -2.25 31.67 33.97
N ALA A 183 -1.60 31.75 35.13
CA ALA A 183 -1.89 32.79 36.12
C ALA A 183 -1.60 34.20 35.55
N ALA A 184 -0.52 34.36 34.77
CA ALA A 184 -0.21 35.61 34.07
C ALA A 184 -1.28 36.01 33.04
N HIS A 185 -2.02 35.04 32.49
CA HIS A 185 -3.16 35.27 31.60
C HIS A 185 -4.50 35.50 32.34
N GLY A 186 -4.48 35.63 33.67
CA GLY A 186 -5.64 36.00 34.48
C GLY A 186 -6.50 34.82 34.94
N TYR A 187 -6.00 33.58 34.87
CA TYR A 187 -6.71 32.40 35.39
C TYR A 187 -6.63 32.36 36.93
N SER A 188 -7.74 31.96 37.57
CA SER A 188 -7.73 31.63 39.01
C SER A 188 -7.00 30.31 39.26
N ASP A 189 -6.48 30.11 40.48
CA ASP A 189 -5.79 28.86 40.86
C ASP A 189 -6.62 27.60 40.56
N GLU A 190 -7.93 27.66 40.83
CA GLU A 190 -8.89 26.58 40.51
C GLU A 190 -8.95 26.30 39.00
N SER A 191 -9.00 27.36 38.19
CA SER A 191 -9.04 27.25 36.72
C SER A 191 -7.71 26.74 36.16
N VAL A 192 -6.58 27.15 36.73
CA VAL A 192 -5.25 26.64 36.40
C VAL A 192 -5.19 25.13 36.62
N GLN A 193 -5.62 24.65 37.79
CA GLN A 193 -5.64 23.21 38.08
C GLN A 193 -6.57 22.44 37.14
N ALA A 194 -7.73 23.01 36.79
CA ALA A 194 -8.65 22.42 35.83
C ALA A 194 -8.02 22.29 34.43
N VAL A 195 -7.33 23.32 33.94
CA VAL A 195 -6.63 23.31 32.64
C VAL A 195 -5.50 22.29 32.63
N ILE A 196 -4.67 22.25 33.70
CA ILE A 196 -3.57 21.27 33.85
C ILE A 196 -4.11 19.83 33.85
N SER A 197 -5.22 19.59 34.57
CA SER A 197 -5.88 18.28 34.62
C SER A 197 -6.46 17.88 33.27
N HIS A 198 -7.17 18.80 32.60
CA HIS A 198 -7.71 18.58 31.26
C HIS A 198 -6.61 18.29 30.24
N TYR A 199 -5.50 19.03 30.30
CA TYR A 199 -4.33 18.83 29.45
C TYR A 199 -3.72 17.43 29.63
N GLY A 200 -3.60 16.95 30.88
CA GLY A 200 -3.14 15.59 31.17
C GLY A 200 -4.03 14.51 30.55
N LYS A 201 -5.36 14.68 30.64
CA LYS A 201 -6.33 13.77 30.01
C LYS A 201 -6.27 13.80 28.48
N MET A 202 -6.08 14.98 27.89
CA MET A 202 -5.92 15.12 26.44
C MET A 202 -4.67 14.39 25.94
N ALA A 203 -3.55 14.51 26.64
CA ALA A 203 -2.33 13.77 26.30
C ALA A 203 -2.53 12.26 26.36
N GLU A 204 -3.22 11.74 27.37
CA GLU A 204 -3.56 10.33 27.48
C GLU A 204 -4.46 9.86 26.33
N LEU A 205 -5.48 10.65 25.99
CA LEU A 205 -6.40 10.35 24.90
C LEU A 205 -5.69 10.35 23.53
N GLU A 206 -4.85 11.35 23.27
CA GLU A 206 -4.05 11.45 22.03
C GLU A 206 -3.16 10.21 21.85
N MET A 207 -2.49 9.76 22.91
CA MET A 207 -1.67 8.54 22.88
C MET A 207 -2.50 7.28 22.59
N MET A 208 -3.69 7.18 23.17
CA MET A 208 -4.58 6.05 22.92
C MET A 208 -5.06 6.02 21.48
N VAL A 209 -5.46 7.18 20.92
CA VAL A 209 -5.92 7.29 19.53
C VAL A 209 -4.80 6.93 18.57
N GLU A 210 -3.59 7.48 18.75
CA GLU A 210 -2.42 7.14 17.91
C GLU A 210 -2.11 5.64 17.96
N ALA A 211 -2.19 5.03 19.15
CA ALA A 211 -1.98 3.59 19.29
C ALA A 211 -3.05 2.78 18.52
N THR A 212 -4.32 3.18 18.59
CA THR A 212 -5.41 2.50 17.88
C THR A 212 -5.29 2.62 16.37
N GLU A 213 -4.96 3.80 15.85
CA GLU A 213 -4.74 4.02 14.41
C GLU A 213 -3.59 3.16 13.91
N ARG A 214 -2.47 3.15 14.66
CA ARG A 214 -1.31 2.31 14.34
C ARG A 214 -1.64 0.82 14.34
N THR A 215 -2.49 0.34 15.26
CA THR A 215 -2.93 -1.06 15.23
C THR A 215 -3.77 -1.39 14.00
N ALA A 216 -4.69 -0.50 13.61
CA ALA A 216 -5.52 -0.70 12.41
C ALA A 216 -4.69 -0.73 11.11
N GLU A 217 -3.65 0.13 11.02
CA GLU A 217 -2.70 0.11 9.91
C GLU A 217 -1.93 -1.21 9.83
N LEU A 218 -1.44 -1.71 10.97
CA LEU A 218 -0.70 -2.98 11.03
C LEU A 218 -1.59 -4.17 10.66
N GLU A 219 -2.84 -4.18 11.11
CA GLU A 219 -3.82 -5.20 10.72
C GLU A 219 -4.09 -5.19 9.21
N THR A 220 -4.27 -4.00 8.63
CA THR A 220 -4.47 -3.85 7.18
C THR A 220 -3.26 -4.35 6.40
N ALA A 221 -2.04 -3.96 6.81
CA ALA A 221 -0.81 -4.40 6.17
C ALA A 221 -0.61 -5.93 6.30
N LEU A 222 -1.01 -6.52 7.41
CA LEU A 222 -0.98 -7.96 7.61
C LEU A 222 -1.92 -8.67 6.63
N LEU A 223 -3.16 -8.17 6.48
CA LEU A 223 -4.14 -8.72 5.54
C LEU A 223 -3.65 -8.63 4.09
N GLU A 224 -3.08 -7.49 3.68
CA GLU A 224 -2.47 -7.36 2.35
C GLU A 224 -1.32 -8.33 2.14
N SER A 225 -0.46 -8.51 3.15
CA SER A 225 0.66 -9.45 3.09
C SER A 225 0.18 -10.89 2.97
N GLN A 226 -0.89 -11.26 3.69
CA GLN A 226 -1.53 -12.58 3.57
C GLN A 226 -2.12 -12.78 2.17
N GLY A 227 -2.78 -11.76 1.59
CA GLY A 227 -3.28 -11.81 0.22
C GLY A 227 -2.16 -12.06 -0.81
N ARG A 228 -1.07 -11.29 -0.74
CA ARG A 228 0.10 -11.49 -1.60
C ARG A 228 0.74 -12.87 -1.42
N HIS A 229 0.77 -13.38 -0.19
CA HIS A 229 1.30 -14.71 0.10
C HIS A 229 0.45 -15.80 -0.56
N LEU A 230 -0.88 -15.71 -0.45
CA LEU A 230 -1.80 -16.66 -1.10
C LEU A 230 -1.68 -16.63 -2.63
N GLU A 231 -1.56 -15.44 -3.23
CA GLU A 231 -1.31 -15.32 -4.67
C GLU A 231 0.02 -15.96 -5.11
N ALA A 232 1.09 -15.76 -4.31
CA ALA A 232 2.37 -16.39 -4.57
C ALA A 232 2.29 -17.92 -4.45
N MET A 233 1.60 -18.44 -3.43
CA MET A 233 1.36 -19.87 -3.27
C MET A 233 0.58 -20.45 -4.45
N ALA A 234 -0.45 -19.75 -4.94
CA ALA A 234 -1.21 -20.19 -6.11
C ALA A 234 -0.34 -20.26 -7.38
N LYS A 235 0.57 -19.28 -7.58
CA LYS A 235 1.53 -19.29 -8.70
C LYS A 235 2.54 -20.43 -8.59
N ILE A 236 3.01 -20.72 -7.38
CA ILE A 236 3.92 -21.86 -7.13
C ILE A 236 3.21 -23.17 -7.47
N ALA A 237 1.97 -23.35 -6.99
CA ALA A 237 1.18 -24.55 -7.28
C ALA A 237 0.91 -24.73 -8.80
N ASP A 238 0.61 -23.66 -9.52
CA ASP A 238 0.46 -23.71 -11.00
C ASP A 238 1.78 -24.08 -11.69
N ALA A 239 2.91 -23.52 -11.22
CA ALA A 239 4.22 -23.86 -11.75
C ALA A 239 4.60 -25.32 -11.49
N GLU A 240 4.35 -25.83 -10.28
CA GLU A 240 4.56 -27.24 -9.93
C GLU A 240 3.72 -28.17 -10.81
N ALA A 241 2.44 -27.84 -11.05
CA ALA A 241 1.58 -28.61 -11.93
C ALA A 241 2.10 -28.63 -13.39
N ARG A 242 2.60 -27.49 -13.89
CA ARG A 242 3.22 -27.42 -15.23
C ARG A 242 4.52 -28.22 -15.32
N ILE A 243 5.35 -28.18 -14.28
CA ILE A 243 6.59 -28.96 -14.22
C ILE A 243 6.28 -30.45 -14.25
N ALA A 244 5.33 -30.92 -13.43
CA ALA A 244 4.91 -32.31 -13.41
C ALA A 244 4.42 -32.80 -14.80
N LEU A 245 3.63 -31.99 -15.51
CA LEU A 245 3.16 -32.33 -16.86
C LEU A 245 4.32 -32.43 -17.87
N LEU A 246 5.31 -31.52 -17.79
CA LEU A 246 6.48 -31.55 -18.66
C LEU A 246 7.37 -32.77 -18.37
N GLU A 247 7.55 -33.13 -17.10
CA GLU A 247 8.30 -34.33 -16.70
C GLU A 247 7.61 -35.61 -17.16
N GLU A 248 6.28 -35.71 -17.03
CA GLU A 248 5.51 -36.85 -17.55
C GLU A 248 5.65 -36.97 -19.07
N THR A 249 5.51 -35.86 -19.79
CA THR A 249 5.64 -35.83 -21.26
C THR A 249 7.06 -36.19 -21.70
N ALA A 250 8.08 -35.73 -20.97
CA ALA A 250 9.48 -36.06 -21.23
C ALA A 250 9.75 -37.55 -20.98
N GLY A 251 9.22 -38.12 -19.90
CA GLY A 251 9.33 -39.55 -19.60
C GLY A 251 8.71 -40.42 -20.70
N ILE A 252 7.49 -40.09 -21.17
CA ILE A 252 6.84 -40.78 -22.29
C ILE A 252 7.72 -40.70 -23.54
N ARG A 253 8.32 -39.55 -23.84
CA ARG A 253 9.21 -39.40 -25.00
C ARG A 253 10.44 -40.30 -24.87
N ASP A 254 11.06 -40.35 -23.70
CA ASP A 254 12.25 -41.17 -23.47
C ASP A 254 11.93 -42.67 -23.57
N ASP A 255 10.79 -43.12 -23.03
CA ASP A 255 10.32 -44.50 -23.16
C ASP A 255 10.07 -44.89 -24.63
N VAL A 256 9.43 -44.00 -25.41
CA VAL A 256 9.19 -44.21 -26.84
C VAL A 256 10.51 -44.26 -27.62
N LEU A 257 11.47 -43.39 -27.29
CA LEU A 257 12.78 -43.40 -27.92
C LEU A 257 13.57 -44.68 -27.60
N ALA A 258 13.49 -45.18 -26.37
CA ALA A 258 14.11 -46.44 -25.98
C ALA A 258 13.51 -47.63 -26.75
N ALA A 259 12.18 -47.75 -26.79
CA ALA A 259 11.50 -48.80 -27.54
C ALA A 259 11.82 -48.76 -29.05
N MET A 260 11.94 -47.56 -29.62
CA MET A 260 12.30 -47.40 -31.03
C MET A 260 13.77 -47.78 -31.30
N GLN A 261 14.67 -47.54 -30.35
CA GLN A 261 16.07 -47.99 -30.46
C GLN A 261 16.18 -49.51 -30.40
N ASP A 262 15.45 -50.16 -29.49
CA ASP A 262 15.39 -51.62 -29.38
C ASP A 262 14.88 -52.26 -30.69
N GLU A 263 13.87 -51.67 -31.33
CA GLU A 263 13.34 -52.18 -32.60
C GLU A 263 14.33 -51.96 -33.76
N LEU A 264 15.03 -50.82 -33.80
CA LEU A 264 16.07 -50.53 -34.80
C LEU A 264 17.25 -51.52 -34.72
N ASP A 265 17.53 -52.06 -33.54
CA ASP A 265 18.58 -53.08 -33.32
C ASP A 265 18.18 -54.47 -33.84
N ASN A 266 16.87 -54.76 -33.89
CA ASN A 266 16.32 -56.04 -34.35
C ASN A 266 16.06 -56.09 -35.86
N LEU A 267 16.19 -54.96 -36.57
CA LEU A 267 15.98 -54.92 -38.01
C LEU A 267 17.05 -55.72 -38.77
N PRO A 268 16.69 -56.45 -39.85
CA PRO A 268 17.62 -57.23 -40.66
C PRO A 268 18.47 -56.36 -41.61
N ILE A 269 18.66 -55.07 -41.29
CA ILE A 269 19.42 -54.08 -42.05
C ILE A 269 20.46 -53.43 -41.14
N PHE A 270 21.63 -53.12 -41.69
CA PHE A 270 22.66 -52.42 -40.94
C PHE A 270 22.30 -50.93 -40.78
N VAL A 271 22.02 -50.50 -39.55
CA VAL A 271 21.80 -49.10 -39.18
C VAL A 271 23.01 -48.58 -38.40
N SER A 272 23.63 -47.49 -38.88
CA SER A 272 24.81 -46.90 -38.22
C SER A 272 24.46 -46.19 -36.91
N ALA A 273 25.43 -46.06 -36.00
CA ALA A 273 25.25 -45.34 -34.72
C ALA A 273 24.76 -43.89 -34.93
N ALA A 274 25.28 -43.18 -35.93
CA ALA A 274 24.85 -41.82 -36.27
C ALA A 274 23.39 -41.76 -36.75
N GLN A 275 22.92 -42.78 -37.47
CA GLN A 275 21.51 -42.88 -37.89
C GLN A 275 20.59 -43.23 -36.71
N LYS A 276 21.04 -44.10 -35.79
CA LYS A 276 20.31 -44.43 -34.55
C LYS A 276 20.16 -43.24 -33.61
N ASP A 277 21.20 -42.40 -33.50
CA ASP A 277 21.13 -41.17 -32.70
C ASP A 277 20.27 -40.09 -33.37
N ALA A 278 20.28 -39.98 -34.70
CA ALA A 278 19.44 -39.03 -35.44
C ALA A 278 17.93 -39.28 -35.26
N PHE A 279 17.52 -40.50 -34.90
CA PHE A 279 16.13 -40.79 -34.56
C PHE A 279 15.63 -40.10 -33.29
N ARG A 280 16.52 -39.51 -32.47
CA ARG A 280 16.17 -38.69 -31.30
C ARG A 280 15.71 -37.27 -31.67
N LEU A 281 15.93 -36.85 -32.93
CA LEU A 281 15.54 -35.56 -33.50
C LEU A 281 15.90 -34.38 -32.58
N LYS A 282 17.15 -34.37 -32.08
CA LYS A 282 17.63 -33.31 -31.18
C LYS A 282 18.15 -32.12 -31.96
N GLU A 283 18.74 -32.37 -33.12
CA GLU A 283 19.29 -31.33 -33.98
C GLU A 283 18.48 -31.15 -35.28
N PRO A 284 18.39 -29.94 -35.84
CA PRO A 284 17.66 -29.67 -37.08
C PRO A 284 18.11 -30.54 -38.28
N GLY A 285 19.36 -31.05 -38.25
CA GLY A 285 19.93 -31.90 -39.30
C GLY A 285 19.51 -33.38 -39.21
N ASP A 286 19.03 -33.83 -38.06
CA ASP A 286 18.72 -35.23 -37.78
C ASP A 286 17.61 -35.78 -38.69
N ALA A 287 16.58 -34.97 -38.95
CA ALA A 287 15.48 -35.32 -39.85
C ALA A 287 15.98 -35.67 -41.26
N LYS A 288 17.03 -35.00 -41.73
CA LYS A 288 17.63 -35.25 -43.04
C LYS A 288 18.40 -36.57 -43.05
N ILE A 289 19.07 -36.91 -41.96
CA ILE A 289 19.79 -38.19 -41.80
C ILE A 289 18.79 -39.36 -41.79
N VAL A 290 17.69 -39.24 -41.05
CA VAL A 290 16.61 -40.25 -41.03
C VAL A 290 15.98 -40.42 -42.42
N ALA A 291 15.68 -39.32 -43.13
CA ALA A 291 15.15 -39.39 -44.49
C ALA A 291 16.09 -40.12 -45.46
N THR A 292 17.41 -39.86 -45.38
CA THR A 292 18.38 -40.56 -46.24
C THR A 292 18.48 -42.06 -45.98
N LEU A 293 18.22 -42.52 -44.74
CA LEU A 293 18.13 -43.95 -44.43
C LEU A 293 16.96 -44.61 -45.17
N PHE A 294 15.76 -44.03 -45.11
CA PHE A 294 14.59 -44.56 -45.82
C PHE A 294 14.76 -44.50 -47.33
N GLU A 295 15.34 -43.42 -47.88
CA GLU A 295 15.66 -43.34 -49.31
C GLU A 295 16.65 -44.42 -49.76
N SER A 296 17.63 -44.77 -48.92
CA SER A 296 18.59 -45.84 -49.20
C SER A 296 17.92 -47.21 -49.24
N LEU A 297 16.96 -47.47 -48.34
CA LEU A 297 16.17 -48.71 -48.31
C LEU A 297 15.28 -48.86 -49.54
N ILE A 298 14.65 -47.77 -49.99
CA ILE A 298 13.83 -47.74 -51.21
C ILE A 298 14.69 -48.03 -52.46
N LYS A 299 15.92 -47.48 -52.53
CA LYS A 299 16.85 -47.73 -53.64
C LYS A 299 17.38 -49.16 -53.69
N VAL A 300 17.56 -49.81 -52.53
CA VAL A 300 17.99 -51.22 -52.45
C VAL A 300 16.83 -52.17 -52.75
N GLY A 301 15.61 -51.86 -52.30
CA GLY A 301 14.41 -52.65 -52.55
C GLY A 301 14.05 -52.79 -54.03
N ALA A 302 14.38 -51.83 -54.88
CA ALA A 302 14.10 -51.90 -56.33
C ALA A 302 15.05 -52.82 -57.12
N ARG A 303 16.22 -53.20 -56.56
CA ARG A 303 17.23 -53.99 -57.31
C ARG A 303 17.41 -55.43 -56.85
N ASN A 304 16.98 -55.79 -55.64
CA ASN A 304 17.23 -57.13 -55.06
C ASN A 304 15.99 -57.84 -54.50
N LEU A 305 14.76 -57.51 -54.95
CA LEU A 305 13.59 -58.34 -54.66
C LEU A 305 13.68 -59.66 -55.45
N PRO A 306 13.75 -60.84 -54.81
CA PRO A 306 13.60 -62.10 -55.52
C PRO A 306 12.16 -62.17 -56.06
N VAL A 307 12.03 -62.10 -57.38
CA VAL A 307 10.77 -62.33 -58.08
C VAL A 307 10.42 -63.82 -57.97
N THR A 308 9.20 -64.09 -57.46
CA THR A 308 8.46 -65.37 -57.34
C THR A 308 8.78 -66.29 -56.13
N LYS A 309 7.80 -66.76 -55.33
CA LYS A 309 6.56 -67.48 -55.71
C LYS A 309 5.42 -67.40 -54.66
N LYS A 310 4.19 -67.38 -55.20
CA LYS A 310 2.85 -67.72 -54.66
C LYS A 310 2.34 -66.96 -53.43
N ILE A 311 1.57 -65.90 -53.71
CA ILE A 311 0.47 -65.45 -52.85
C ILE A 311 -0.53 -66.62 -52.76
N LYS A 312 -0.75 -67.14 -51.54
CA LYS A 312 -1.93 -67.93 -51.24
C LYS A 312 -3.13 -67.00 -51.33
N GLU A 313 -4.10 -67.34 -52.18
CA GLU A 313 -5.42 -66.72 -52.15
C GLU A 313 -5.98 -66.81 -50.73
N VAL A 314 -6.18 -65.66 -50.10
CA VAL A 314 -7.01 -65.52 -48.91
C VAL A 314 -8.43 -65.22 -49.40
N PRO A 315 -9.47 -65.89 -48.88
CA PRO A 315 -10.83 -65.79 -49.43
C PRO A 315 -11.35 -64.35 -49.37
N GLN A 316 -12.10 -63.95 -50.41
CA GLN A 316 -12.92 -62.74 -50.41
C GLN A 316 -13.87 -62.78 -49.20
N ALA A 317 -13.60 -61.94 -48.20
CA ALA A 317 -14.57 -61.58 -47.18
C ALA A 317 -15.41 -60.41 -47.69
N ALA A 318 -16.71 -60.57 -47.54
CA ALA A 318 -17.76 -59.77 -48.15
C ALA A 318 -17.70 -58.28 -47.78
N ASN A 319 -18.13 -57.48 -48.75
CA ASN A 319 -18.43 -56.07 -48.61
C ASN A 319 -19.53 -55.88 -47.56
N VAL A 320 -19.17 -55.49 -46.33
CA VAL A 320 -20.11 -55.03 -45.31
C VAL A 320 -19.74 -53.60 -44.96
N GLN A 321 -20.52 -52.67 -45.51
CA GLN A 321 -20.56 -51.28 -45.06
C GLN A 321 -20.96 -51.25 -43.58
N ALA A 322 -20.16 -50.58 -42.75
CA ALA A 322 -20.55 -50.13 -41.42
C ALA A 322 -20.32 -48.60 -41.32
N PRO A 323 -21.16 -47.89 -40.56
CA PRO A 323 -21.67 -46.58 -40.91
C PRO A 323 -20.71 -45.42 -40.61
N ARG A 324 -20.80 -44.37 -41.43
CA ARG A 324 -20.29 -43.04 -41.10
C ARG A 324 -21.15 -42.46 -39.96
N GLU A 325 -20.64 -42.48 -38.73
CA GLU A 325 -21.14 -41.60 -37.69
C GLU A 325 -20.45 -40.23 -37.82
N THR A 326 -21.15 -39.30 -38.45
CA THR A 326 -20.92 -37.87 -38.28
C THR A 326 -21.28 -37.46 -36.85
N SER A 327 -20.32 -37.36 -35.96
CA SER A 327 -20.50 -36.64 -34.70
C SER A 327 -20.24 -35.15 -34.92
N ILE A 328 -21.32 -34.45 -35.23
CA ILE A 328 -21.42 -32.99 -35.19
C ILE A 328 -21.18 -32.56 -33.74
N ILE A 329 -20.14 -31.76 -33.49
CA ILE A 329 -20.00 -31.06 -32.21
C ILE A 329 -20.99 -29.89 -32.21
N THR A 330 -22.12 -30.08 -31.51
CA THR A 330 -23.10 -29.04 -31.28
C THR A 330 -22.66 -28.20 -30.08
N PHE A 331 -22.30 -26.94 -30.28
CA PHE A 331 -22.17 -25.96 -29.20
C PHE A 331 -23.57 -25.46 -28.84
N ASN A 332 -24.16 -25.99 -27.78
CA ASN A 332 -25.34 -25.36 -27.19
C ASN A 332 -25.40 -25.59 -25.67
N ASN A 333 -24.85 -24.63 -24.92
CA ASN A 333 -25.58 -23.99 -23.83
C ASN A 333 -24.77 -22.80 -23.28
N SER A 334 -25.19 -21.61 -23.68
CA SER A 334 -24.90 -20.36 -23.01
C SER A 334 -25.59 -20.35 -21.64
N ILE A 335 -24.85 -20.63 -20.57
CA ILE A 335 -25.25 -20.19 -19.23
C ILE A 335 -24.61 -18.82 -19.03
N ASN A 336 -25.45 -17.80 -19.08
CA ASN A 336 -25.07 -16.41 -18.82
C ASN A 336 -25.00 -16.19 -17.30
N PRO A 337 -23.84 -15.89 -16.70
CA PRO A 337 -23.71 -15.76 -15.25
C PRO A 337 -23.91 -14.32 -14.73
N PHE A 338 -24.49 -13.41 -15.52
CA PHE A 338 -24.85 -12.07 -15.04
C PHE A 338 -26.28 -11.68 -15.43
N LYS A 339 -27.21 -12.07 -14.57
CA LYS A 339 -28.45 -11.36 -14.25
C LYS A 339 -28.66 -11.42 -12.75
#